data_AF-A0A168BRV4-F1
#
_entry.id   AF-A0A168BRV4-F1
#
_cell.length_a   1.000
_cell.length_b   1.000
_cell.length_c   1.000
_cell.angle_alpha   90.00
_cell.angle_beta   90.00
_cell.angle_gamma   90.00
#
_symmetry.space_group_name_H-M   'P 1'
#
loop_
_entity.id
_entity.type
_entity.pdbx_description
1 polymer ?
#
loop_
_entity_poly.entity_id
_entity_poly.type
_entity_poly.pdbx_seq_one_letter_code
_entity_poly.pdbx_strand_id
1 'polypeptide(L)'
;MRSLGERLHLLRKLLNLRMGPGAAILPSEVSHIHMDFALRTHNGHMGAKKFWRENLPRLKYHNPAVPMIVNRHGQNEQPPTMTVYLRTAAAAAGDAPAVAPPASSRVGLSKAQPPASNERVVHIDMKDKHSTNILEQLIAQVGAVPLRPTAEDTAEWQSLEELRKVSNASRDRINAIKAEKEREANMLRQARAAGGATEDPA
;
A
#
# COMPACT_ATOMS: atom_id res chain seq x y z
N MET A 1 20.30 -9.43 17.07
CA MET A 1 20.31 -9.41 15.58
C MET A 1 19.30 -10.45 15.09
N ARG A 2 18.54 -10.16 14.03
CA ARG A 2 17.61 -11.14 13.44
C ARG A 2 18.39 -12.22 12.70
N SER A 3 17.91 -13.46 12.76
CA SER A 3 18.55 -14.58 12.05
C SER A 3 18.37 -14.46 10.52
N LEU A 4 19.19 -15.19 9.76
CA LEU A 4 19.04 -15.23 8.29
C LEU A 4 17.66 -15.75 7.88
N GLY A 5 17.16 -16.80 8.55
CA GLY A 5 15.83 -17.35 8.29
C GLY A 5 14.70 -16.34 8.57
N GLU A 6 14.79 -15.60 9.67
CA GLU A 6 13.82 -14.53 9.98
C GLU A 6 13.81 -13.43 8.90
N ARG A 7 14.99 -13.03 8.43
CA ARG A 7 15.12 -12.03 7.36
C ARG A 7 14.53 -12.53 6.04
N LEU A 8 14.82 -13.77 5.65
CA LEU A 8 14.27 -14.39 4.45
C LEU A 8 12.74 -14.47 4.50
N HIS A 9 12.17 -14.86 5.65
CA HIS A 9 10.72 -14.90 5.82
C HIS A 9 10.07 -13.52 5.66
N LEU A 10 10.70 -12.46 6.17
CA LEU A 10 10.20 -11.09 5.99
C LEU A 10 10.29 -10.62 4.55
N LEU A 11 11.36 -10.98 3.84
CA LEU A 11 11.52 -10.65 2.42
C LEU A 11 10.46 -11.37 1.57
N ARG A 12 10.19 -12.65 1.85
CA ARG A 12 9.15 -13.42 1.17
C ARG A 12 7.76 -12.80 1.28
N LYS A 13 7.46 -12.02 2.33
CA LYS A 13 6.19 -11.27 2.43
C LYS A 13 6.01 -10.22 1.33
N LEU A 14 7.10 -9.82 0.64
CA LEU A 14 7.07 -8.91 -0.49
C LEU A 14 6.62 -9.57 -1.81
N LEU A 15 6.33 -10.88 -1.83
CA LEU A 15 5.65 -11.54 -2.97
C LEU A 15 4.34 -10.85 -3.36
N ASN A 16 3.71 -10.16 -2.42
CA ASN A 16 2.57 -9.28 -2.65
C ASN A 16 2.81 -8.18 -3.70
N LEU A 17 4.06 -7.88 -4.07
CA LEU A 17 4.38 -6.93 -5.14
C LEU A 17 4.26 -7.56 -6.53
N ARG A 18 4.63 -8.85 -6.64
CA ARG A 18 4.53 -9.63 -7.87
C ARG A 18 3.08 -9.99 -8.18
N MET A 19 2.32 -10.31 -7.14
CA MET A 19 0.97 -10.83 -7.24
C MET A 19 -0.10 -9.91 -6.65
N GLY A 20 -1.30 -9.96 -7.21
CA GLY A 20 -2.51 -9.35 -6.64
C GLY A 20 -3.25 -8.44 -7.62
N PRO A 21 -4.37 -7.83 -7.20
CA PRO A 21 -5.24 -7.08 -8.09
C PRO A 21 -4.54 -5.92 -8.81
N GLY A 22 -3.52 -5.30 -8.22
CA GLY A 22 -2.74 -4.22 -8.84
C GLY A 22 -1.56 -4.65 -9.72
N ALA A 23 -1.34 -5.96 -9.93
CA ALA A 23 -0.30 -6.43 -10.84
C ALA A 23 -0.84 -6.36 -12.27
N ALA A 24 -0.50 -5.29 -12.99
CA ALA A 24 -0.90 -5.10 -14.38
C ALA A 24 0.24 -4.49 -15.19
N ILE A 25 0.24 -4.75 -16.50
CA ILE A 25 1.17 -4.16 -17.45
C ILE A 25 0.47 -2.99 -18.13
N LEU A 26 1.01 -1.78 -17.92
CA LEU A 26 0.59 -0.58 -18.64
C LEU A 26 1.04 -0.62 -20.12
N PRO A 27 0.24 -0.08 -21.05
CA PRO A 27 0.67 0.08 -22.43
C PRO A 27 1.81 1.09 -22.54
N SER A 28 2.62 0.97 -23.59
CA SER A 28 3.76 1.85 -23.86
C SER A 28 3.37 3.31 -24.13
N GLU A 29 2.08 3.57 -24.38
CA GLU A 29 1.54 4.92 -24.51
C GLU A 29 1.62 5.71 -23.19
N VAL A 30 1.61 5.04 -22.03
CA VAL A 30 1.64 5.73 -20.73
C VAL A 30 3.01 6.37 -20.53
N SER A 31 3.06 7.70 -20.44
CA SER A 31 4.29 8.44 -20.16
C SER A 31 4.58 8.47 -18.67
N HIS A 32 3.62 8.93 -17.87
CA HIS A 32 3.72 8.97 -16.40
C HIS A 32 2.34 9.00 -15.73
N ILE A 33 2.31 8.72 -14.43
CA ILE A 33 1.11 8.76 -13.59
C ILE A 33 1.35 9.74 -12.46
N HIS A 34 0.40 10.64 -12.25
CA HIS A 34 0.36 11.56 -11.12
C HIS A 34 -0.84 11.26 -10.24
N MET A 35 -0.65 11.26 -8.92
CA MET A 35 -1.72 11.02 -7.97
C MET A 35 -1.71 12.12 -6.90
N ASP A 36 -2.84 12.81 -6.73
CA ASP A 36 -3.02 13.86 -5.72
C ASP A 36 -4.08 13.47 -4.71
N PHE A 37 -3.74 13.50 -3.42
CA PHE A 37 -4.70 13.23 -2.34
C PHE A 37 -4.25 13.79 -0.99
N ALA A 38 -5.21 14.00 -0.08
CA ALA A 38 -4.95 14.53 1.25
C ALA A 38 -4.37 13.49 2.20
N LEU A 39 -3.62 13.95 3.21
CA LEU A 39 -3.02 13.10 4.24
C LEU A 39 -4.07 12.46 5.16
N ARG A 40 -5.11 13.24 5.51
CA ARG A 40 -6.25 12.78 6.30
C ARG A 40 -7.30 12.16 5.38
N THR A 41 -8.11 11.30 5.96
CA THR A 41 -9.00 10.40 5.23
C THR A 41 -10.43 10.91 5.12
N HIS A 42 -10.71 12.07 5.71
CA HIS A 42 -11.98 12.77 5.56
C HIS A 42 -12.24 13.13 4.10
N ASN A 43 -13.52 13.33 3.73
CA ASN A 43 -13.95 13.68 2.36
C ASN A 43 -13.58 12.66 1.28
N GLY A 44 -13.65 11.36 1.61
CA GLY A 44 -13.52 10.31 0.60
C GLY A 44 -12.09 9.96 0.17
N HIS A 45 -11.07 10.37 0.92
CA HIS A 45 -9.65 10.15 0.57
C HIS A 45 -9.12 8.74 0.92
N MET A 46 -9.93 7.91 1.59
CA MET A 46 -9.53 6.55 1.98
C MET A 46 -9.14 5.67 0.80
N GLY A 47 -9.93 5.70 -0.28
CA GLY A 47 -9.71 4.92 -1.49
C GLY A 47 -8.35 5.18 -2.10
N ALA A 48 -8.02 6.45 -2.32
CA ALA A 48 -6.74 6.88 -2.86
C ALA A 48 -5.57 6.43 -1.98
N LYS A 49 -5.67 6.63 -0.67
CA LYS A 49 -4.62 6.19 0.28
C LYS A 49 -4.39 4.67 0.24
N LYS A 50 -5.47 3.90 0.11
CA LYS A 50 -5.40 2.43 -0.02
C LYS A 50 -4.80 2.03 -1.36
N PHE A 51 -5.23 2.66 -2.45
CA PHE A 51 -4.68 2.45 -3.78
C PHE A 51 -3.16 2.70 -3.82
N TRP A 52 -2.68 3.81 -3.25
CA TRP A 52 -1.25 4.13 -3.15
C TRP A 52 -0.44 3.10 -2.36
N ARG A 53 -1.01 2.52 -1.29
CA ARG A 53 -0.27 1.56 -0.44
C ARG A 53 -0.30 0.14 -0.97
N GLU A 54 -1.36 -0.25 -1.67
CA GLU A 54 -1.66 -1.65 -1.99
C GLU A 54 -1.55 -1.95 -3.49
N ASN A 55 -1.94 -1.03 -4.38
CA ASN A 55 -2.00 -1.26 -5.83
C ASN A 55 -0.87 -0.56 -6.59
N LEU A 56 -0.60 0.72 -6.29
CA LEU A 56 0.44 1.50 -6.99
C LEU A 56 1.85 0.86 -6.91
N PRO A 57 2.30 0.28 -5.77
CA PRO A 57 3.61 -0.38 -5.71
C PRO A 57 3.69 -1.64 -6.60
N ARG A 58 2.57 -2.36 -6.78
CA ARG A 58 2.47 -3.52 -7.67
C ARG A 58 2.57 -3.10 -9.13
N LEU A 59 1.86 -2.02 -9.50
CA LEU A 59 1.98 -1.42 -10.83
C LEU A 59 3.43 -1.00 -11.11
N LYS A 60 4.09 -0.33 -10.16
CA LYS A 60 5.48 0.11 -10.33
C LYS A 60 6.47 -1.04 -10.50
N TYR A 61 6.22 -2.16 -9.83
CA TYR A 61 7.06 -3.35 -9.93
C TYR A 61 7.07 -3.93 -11.35
N HIS A 62 5.91 -3.99 -12.01
CA HIS A 62 5.78 -4.47 -13.39
C HIS A 62 6.08 -3.39 -14.45
N ASN A 63 5.99 -2.11 -14.09
CA ASN A 63 6.26 -0.98 -14.98
C ASN A 63 7.33 -0.04 -14.39
N PRO A 64 8.60 -0.48 -14.30
CA PRO A 64 9.66 0.33 -13.70
C PRO A 64 10.00 1.59 -14.50
N ALA A 65 9.78 1.57 -15.83
CA ALA A 65 10.06 2.70 -16.71
C ALA A 65 9.08 3.88 -16.50
N VAL A 66 7.83 3.61 -16.12
CA VAL A 66 6.79 4.63 -15.96
C VAL A 66 6.99 5.37 -14.62
N PRO A 67 7.25 6.68 -14.61
CA PRO A 67 7.30 7.46 -13.38
C PRO A 67 5.91 7.53 -12.74
N MET A 68 5.84 7.23 -11.44
CA MET A 68 4.60 7.32 -10.66
C MET A 68 4.83 8.31 -9.52
N ILE A 69 4.18 9.47 -9.61
CA ILE A 69 4.42 10.61 -8.73
C ILE A 69 3.25 10.74 -7.78
N VAL A 70 3.55 10.93 -6.50
CA VAL A 70 2.55 11.06 -5.46
C VAL A 70 2.67 12.44 -4.82
N ASN A 71 1.63 13.24 -4.96
CA ASN A 71 1.47 14.49 -4.26
C ASN A 71 0.52 14.29 -3.08
N ARG A 72 0.97 14.63 -1.88
CA ARG A 72 0.14 14.61 -0.68
C ARG A 72 0.12 15.99 -0.06
N HIS A 73 -1.02 16.36 0.52
CA HIS A 73 -1.22 17.67 1.13
C HIS A 73 -2.18 17.61 2.33
N GLY A 74 -2.31 18.72 3.06
CA GLY A 74 -3.25 18.85 4.18
C GLY A 74 -4.66 19.31 3.80
N GLN A 75 -4.88 19.77 2.55
CA GLN A 75 -6.15 20.30 2.06
C GLN A 75 -7.13 19.16 1.77
N ASN A 76 -8.08 18.88 2.66
CA ASN A 76 -9.02 17.76 2.53
C ASN A 76 -10.22 18.10 1.63
N GLU A 77 -10.40 19.37 1.30
CA GLU A 77 -11.46 19.90 0.45
C GLU A 77 -11.21 19.57 -1.03
N GLN A 78 -9.94 19.44 -1.43
CA GLN A 78 -9.58 19.04 -2.79
C GLN A 78 -9.91 17.55 -3.00
N PRO A 79 -10.66 17.20 -4.06
CA PRO A 79 -11.00 15.80 -4.33
C PRO A 79 -9.75 15.01 -4.72
N PRO A 80 -9.58 13.77 -4.23
CA PRO A 80 -8.46 12.94 -4.61
C PRO A 80 -8.59 12.55 -6.08
N THR A 81 -7.56 12.80 -6.88
CA THR A 81 -7.58 12.60 -8.33
C THR A 81 -6.30 11.91 -8.77
N MET A 82 -6.43 10.97 -9.69
CA MET A 82 -5.31 10.35 -10.40
C MET A 82 -5.33 10.81 -11.86
N THR A 83 -4.17 11.21 -12.35
CA THR A 83 -3.98 11.76 -13.67
C THR A 83 -2.98 10.90 -14.42
N VAL A 84 -3.42 10.28 -15.51
CA VAL A 84 -2.58 9.42 -16.35
C VAL A 84 -2.28 10.16 -17.65
N TYR A 85 -1.01 10.29 -17.98
CA TYR A 85 -0.55 10.94 -19.19
C TYR A 85 -0.26 9.87 -20.24
N LEU A 86 -0.88 10.02 -21.41
CA LEU A 86 -0.79 9.10 -22.53
C LEU A 86 -0.21 9.84 -23.72
N ARG A 87 0.81 9.28 -24.34
CA ARG A 87 1.37 9.78 -25.60
C ARG A 87 0.37 9.56 -26.73
N THR A 88 0.13 10.58 -27.53
CA THR A 88 -0.65 10.45 -28.75
C THR A 88 0.19 9.76 -29.83
N ALA A 89 -0.37 8.75 -30.50
CA ALA A 89 0.34 7.86 -31.43
C ALA A 89 1.10 8.56 -32.57
N ALA A 90 0.76 9.81 -32.89
CA ALA A 90 1.46 10.63 -33.88
C ALA A 90 2.89 11.03 -33.45
N ALA A 91 3.25 10.91 -32.17
CA ALA A 91 4.54 11.34 -31.62
C ALA A 91 5.40 10.17 -31.10
N ALA A 92 5.29 9.00 -31.73
CA ALA A 92 6.14 7.86 -31.41
C ALA A 92 7.61 8.17 -31.75
N ALA A 93 8.45 8.19 -30.70
CA ALA A 93 9.91 8.22 -30.72
C ALA A 93 10.59 9.35 -31.51
N GLY A 94 10.72 10.55 -30.92
CA GLY A 94 11.69 11.52 -31.42
C GLY A 94 11.59 12.93 -30.86
N ASP A 95 10.41 13.54 -30.96
CA ASP A 95 10.31 15.00 -30.79
C ASP A 95 9.52 15.41 -29.54
N ALA A 96 10.28 15.76 -28.50
CA ALA A 96 10.06 16.84 -27.53
C ALA A 96 10.76 16.48 -26.21
N PRO A 97 11.47 17.42 -25.56
CA PRO A 97 11.94 17.20 -24.20
C PRO A 97 10.70 17.13 -23.30
N ALA A 98 10.29 15.91 -22.95
CA ALA A 98 9.32 15.71 -21.89
C ALA A 98 9.87 16.41 -20.65
N VAL A 99 9.18 17.45 -20.18
CA VAL A 99 9.54 18.13 -18.93
C VAL A 99 9.67 17.05 -17.87
N ALA A 100 10.84 16.98 -17.23
CA ALA A 100 11.09 15.93 -16.26
C ALA A 100 9.99 15.97 -15.19
N PRO A 101 9.32 14.84 -14.92
CA PRO A 101 8.21 14.82 -13.97
C PRO A 101 8.70 15.29 -12.59
N PRO A 102 7.87 16.03 -11.84
CA PRO A 102 8.26 16.52 -10.52
C PRO A 102 8.50 15.35 -9.57
N ALA A 103 9.40 15.52 -8.60
CA ALA A 103 9.56 14.54 -7.52
C ALA A 103 8.28 14.43 -6.68
N SER A 104 8.06 13.33 -5.97
CA SER A 104 6.91 13.19 -5.06
C SER A 104 7.01 14.15 -3.87
N SER A 105 5.87 14.64 -3.35
CA SER A 105 5.82 15.57 -2.21
C SER A 105 4.80 15.16 -1.14
N ARG A 106 5.07 15.57 0.10
CA ARG A 106 4.17 15.42 1.25
C ARG A 106 3.48 16.75 1.64
N VAL A 107 3.90 17.85 1.04
CA VAL A 107 3.46 19.21 1.37
C VAL A 107 2.75 19.91 0.20
N GLY A 108 2.36 19.16 -0.83
CA GLY A 108 1.59 19.69 -1.96
C GLY A 108 2.41 20.39 -3.04
N LEU A 109 3.74 20.29 -3.03
CA LEU A 109 4.62 20.98 -4.00
C LEU A 109 4.62 20.36 -5.39
N SER A 110 4.16 19.11 -5.52
CA SER A 110 4.26 18.34 -6.76
C SER A 110 2.93 18.35 -7.48
N LYS A 111 2.46 19.53 -7.89
CA LYS A 111 1.17 19.67 -8.57
C LYS A 111 1.20 19.02 -9.97
N ALA A 112 0.03 18.57 -10.43
CA ALA A 112 -0.11 17.98 -11.75
C ALA A 112 0.32 19.01 -12.82
N GLN A 113 1.22 18.61 -13.71
CA GLN A 113 1.67 19.46 -14.80
C GLN A 113 0.64 19.47 -15.92
N PRO A 114 0.49 20.57 -16.66
CA PRO A 114 -0.31 20.54 -17.89
C PRO A 114 0.28 19.53 -18.88
N PRO A 115 -0.54 18.85 -19.69
CA PRO A 115 -0.03 17.95 -20.72
C PRO A 115 0.89 18.66 -21.69
N ALA A 116 1.91 17.94 -22.17
CA ALA A 116 2.67 18.37 -23.33
C ALA A 116 1.79 18.33 -24.60
N SER A 117 2.23 19.01 -25.67
CA SER A 117 1.48 19.08 -26.93
C SER A 117 1.17 17.72 -27.58
N ASN A 118 1.98 16.71 -27.29
CA ASN A 118 1.87 15.35 -27.78
C ASN A 118 1.28 14.37 -26.75
N GLU A 119 0.76 14.87 -25.63
CA GLU A 119 0.18 14.06 -24.57
C GLU A 119 -1.32 14.36 -24.41
N ARG A 120 -2.10 13.30 -24.22
CA ARG A 120 -3.49 13.38 -23.74
C ARG A 120 -3.54 12.95 -22.28
N VAL A 121 -4.46 13.54 -21.53
CA VAL A 121 -4.62 13.28 -20.10
C VAL A 121 -5.91 12.54 -19.84
N VAL A 122 -5.83 11.54 -18.98
CA VAL A 122 -6.99 10.82 -18.45
C VAL A 122 -7.08 11.10 -16.95
N HIS A 123 -8.20 11.67 -16.52
CA HIS A 123 -8.47 11.95 -15.12
C HIS A 123 -9.39 10.89 -14.53
N ILE A 124 -8.92 10.26 -13.46
CA ILE A 124 -9.64 9.26 -12.67
C ILE A 124 -9.94 9.90 -11.31
N ASP A 125 -11.20 10.24 -11.11
CA ASP A 125 -11.70 10.65 -9.80
C ASP A 125 -11.61 9.48 -8.82
N MET A 126 -11.10 9.72 -7.61
CA MET A 126 -10.93 8.69 -6.57
C MET A 126 -11.83 8.94 -5.36
N LYS A 127 -12.64 9.99 -5.37
CA LYS A 127 -13.44 10.41 -4.22
C LYS A 127 -14.51 9.36 -3.90
N ASP A 128 -14.58 8.95 -2.63
CA ASP A 128 -15.56 7.99 -2.10
C ASP A 128 -15.56 6.62 -2.81
N LYS A 129 -14.48 6.29 -3.53
CA LYS A 129 -14.32 5.01 -4.23
C LYS A 129 -13.46 4.03 -3.43
N HIS A 130 -13.76 2.74 -3.55
CA HIS A 130 -12.88 1.69 -3.04
C HIS A 130 -11.63 1.53 -3.93
N SER A 131 -10.51 1.07 -3.37
CA SER A 131 -9.26 0.89 -4.13
C SER A 131 -9.38 -0.07 -5.31
N THR A 132 -10.25 -1.08 -5.20
CA THR A 132 -10.60 -2.02 -6.29
C THR A 132 -11.28 -1.29 -7.46
N ASN A 133 -12.29 -0.46 -7.17
CA ASN A 133 -13.04 0.26 -8.20
C ASN A 133 -12.14 1.27 -8.94
N ILE A 134 -11.22 1.91 -8.22
CA ILE A 134 -10.23 2.83 -8.80
C ILE A 134 -9.30 2.08 -9.77
N LEU A 135 -8.88 0.89 -9.39
CA LEU A 135 -8.04 0.03 -10.23
C LEU A 135 -8.77 -0.46 -11.47
N GLU A 136 -10.02 -0.89 -11.34
CA GLU A 136 -10.87 -1.28 -12.48
C GLU A 136 -11.06 -0.10 -13.45
N GLN A 137 -11.29 1.11 -12.94
CA GLN A 137 -11.37 2.32 -13.75
C GLN A 137 -10.05 2.61 -14.48
N LEU A 138 -8.91 2.47 -13.80
CA LEU A 138 -7.59 2.62 -14.42
C LEU A 138 -7.37 1.59 -15.53
N ILE A 139 -7.67 0.32 -15.27
CA ILE A 139 -7.54 -0.76 -16.24
C ILE A 139 -8.42 -0.49 -17.47
N ALA A 140 -9.68 -0.11 -17.24
CA ALA A 140 -10.64 0.14 -18.32
C ALA A 140 -10.29 1.36 -19.16
N GLN A 141 -9.85 2.46 -18.55
CA GLN A 141 -9.56 3.71 -19.27
C GLN A 141 -8.19 3.72 -19.94
N VAL A 142 -7.19 3.08 -19.32
CA VAL A 142 -5.81 3.05 -19.84
C VAL A 142 -5.58 1.82 -20.73
N GLY A 143 -6.40 0.77 -20.61
CA GLY A 143 -6.20 -0.48 -21.34
C GLY A 143 -5.07 -1.34 -20.77
N ALA A 144 -4.84 -1.27 -19.45
CA ALA A 144 -3.81 -2.07 -18.79
C ALA A 144 -4.19 -3.55 -18.75
N VAL A 145 -3.22 -4.46 -18.93
CA VAL A 145 -3.49 -5.91 -18.93
C VAL A 145 -3.16 -6.49 -17.56
N PRO A 146 -4.12 -7.06 -16.82
CA PRO A 146 -3.85 -7.66 -15.52
C PRO A 146 -3.01 -8.93 -15.67
N LEU A 147 -1.96 -9.06 -14.85
CA LEU A 147 -1.07 -10.21 -14.87
C LEU A 147 -1.66 -11.34 -14.02
N ARG A 148 -1.66 -12.56 -14.58
CA ARG A 148 -2.03 -13.76 -13.82
C ARG A 148 -0.82 -14.24 -12.99
N PRO A 149 -1.02 -14.60 -11.71
CA PRO A 149 -0.03 -15.33 -10.91
C PRO A 149 0.57 -16.54 -11.63
N THR A 150 1.87 -16.75 -11.48
CA THR A 150 2.53 -17.99 -11.91
C THR A 150 2.30 -19.12 -10.89
N ALA A 151 2.44 -20.38 -11.31
CA ALA A 151 2.27 -21.52 -10.42
C ALA A 151 3.25 -21.50 -9.23
N GLU A 152 4.50 -21.11 -9.46
CA GLU A 152 5.52 -20.97 -8.40
C GLU A 152 5.11 -19.92 -7.36
N ASP A 153 4.66 -18.75 -7.83
CA ASP A 153 4.24 -17.68 -6.93
C ASP A 153 3.02 -18.10 -6.09
N THR A 154 2.09 -18.87 -6.67
CA THR A 154 0.93 -19.41 -5.93
C THR A 154 1.32 -20.43 -4.86
N ALA A 155 2.28 -21.32 -5.15
CA ALA A 155 2.78 -22.29 -4.19
C ALA A 155 3.53 -21.62 -3.03
N GLU A 156 4.36 -20.62 -3.33
CA GLU A 156 5.08 -19.87 -2.30
C GLU A 156 4.11 -19.06 -1.42
N TRP A 157 3.07 -18.49 -2.02
CA TRP A 157 1.99 -17.83 -1.28
C TRP A 157 1.27 -18.76 -0.31
N GLN A 158 0.88 -19.95 -0.77
CA GLN A 158 0.23 -20.97 0.07
C GLN A 158 1.12 -21.37 1.25
N SER A 159 2.40 -21.63 1.00
CA SER A 159 3.37 -21.93 2.05
C SER A 159 3.48 -20.83 3.10
N LEU A 160 3.51 -19.56 2.69
CA LEU A 160 3.53 -18.43 3.62
C LEU A 160 2.23 -18.30 4.43
N GLU A 161 1.10 -18.61 3.82
CA GLU A 161 -0.20 -18.57 4.49
C GLU A 161 -0.31 -19.65 5.57
N GLU A 162 0.15 -20.87 5.28
CA GLU A 162 0.25 -21.95 6.26
C GLU A 162 1.14 -21.56 7.45
N LEU A 163 2.32 -21.02 7.17
CA LEU A 163 3.23 -20.51 8.21
C LEU A 163 2.56 -19.41 9.06
N ARG A 164 1.77 -18.53 8.43
CA ARG A 164 1.02 -17.48 9.14
C ARG A 164 -0.06 -18.07 10.05
N LYS A 165 -0.78 -19.10 9.61
CA LYS A 165 -1.78 -19.81 10.43
C LYS A 165 -1.13 -20.43 11.67
N VAL A 166 -0.01 -21.15 11.49
CA VAL A 166 0.74 -21.76 12.59
C VAL A 166 1.31 -20.70 13.55
N SER A 167 1.82 -19.58 13.00
CA SER A 167 2.36 -18.48 13.80
C SER A 167 1.28 -17.81 14.65
N ASN A 168 0.09 -17.55 14.09
CA ASN A 168 -1.02 -16.97 14.82
C ASN A 168 -1.48 -17.89 15.95
N ALA A 169 -1.72 -19.17 15.67
CA ALA A 169 -2.10 -20.15 16.70
C ALA A 169 -1.05 -20.27 17.82
N SER A 170 0.24 -20.19 17.49
CA SER A 170 1.32 -20.18 18.49
C SER A 170 1.33 -18.90 19.32
N ARG A 171 1.07 -17.75 18.69
CA ARG A 171 0.96 -16.46 19.37
C ARG A 171 -0.21 -16.45 20.37
N ASP A 172 -1.35 -17.01 19.98
CA ASP A 172 -2.54 -17.07 20.82
C ASP A 172 -2.31 -17.96 22.06
N ARG A 173 -1.67 -19.13 21.87
CA ARG A 173 -1.26 -20.00 22.99
C ARG A 173 -0.34 -19.28 23.98
N ILE A 174 0.68 -18.58 23.49
CA ILE A 174 1.62 -17.85 24.36
C ILE A 174 0.94 -16.67 25.06
N ASN A 175 0.04 -15.96 24.37
CA ASN A 175 -0.72 -14.87 24.98
C ASN A 175 -1.63 -15.39 26.11
N ALA A 176 -2.25 -16.57 25.94
CA ALA A 176 -3.08 -17.19 26.98
C ALA A 176 -2.26 -17.54 28.23
N ILE A 177 -1.08 -18.17 28.06
CA ILE A 177 -0.17 -18.50 29.16
C ILE A 177 0.30 -17.23 29.89
N LYS A 178 0.62 -16.17 29.15
CA LYS A 178 1.01 -14.88 29.75
C LYS A 178 -0.13 -14.26 30.55
N ALA A 179 -1.35 -14.28 30.01
CA ALA A 179 -2.53 -13.74 30.68
C ALA A 179 -2.90 -14.53 31.95
N GLU A 180 -2.65 -15.84 31.99
CA GLU A 180 -2.82 -16.66 33.20
C GLU A 180 -1.79 -16.29 34.27
N LYS A 181 -0.50 -16.26 33.91
CA LYS A 181 0.58 -15.84 34.82
C LYS A 181 0.37 -14.43 35.39
N GLU A 182 -0.10 -13.51 34.56
CA GLU A 182 -0.42 -12.15 34.99
C GLU A 182 -1.61 -12.12 35.97
N ARG A 183 -2.64 -12.93 35.73
CA ARG A 183 -3.78 -13.09 36.66
C ARG A 183 -3.34 -13.66 38.01
N GLU A 184 -2.55 -14.73 38.00
CA GLU A 184 -2.00 -15.34 39.21
C GLU A 184 -1.13 -14.35 40.00
N ALA A 185 -0.22 -13.65 39.31
CA ALA A 185 0.65 -12.64 39.93
C ALA A 185 -0.16 -11.50 40.56
N ASN A 186 -1.22 -11.03 39.87
CA ASN A 186 -2.10 -10.00 40.41
C ASN A 186 -2.89 -10.49 41.63
N MET A 187 -3.40 -11.73 41.61
CA MET A 187 -4.09 -12.32 42.75
C MET A 187 -3.17 -12.48 43.97
N LEU A 188 -1.95 -12.99 43.77
CA LEU A 188 -0.95 -13.11 44.84
C LEU A 188 -0.54 -11.74 45.40
N ARG A 189 -0.42 -10.72 44.54
CA ARG A 189 -0.11 -9.35 44.96
C ARG A 189 -1.24 -8.76 45.82
N GLN A 190 -2.50 -8.96 45.44
CA GLN A 190 -3.65 -8.52 46.24
C GLN A 190 -3.71 -9.25 47.59
N ALA A 191 -3.50 -10.57 47.60
CA ALA A 191 -3.48 -11.36 48.83
C ALA A 191 -2.36 -10.93 49.79
N ARG A 192 -1.14 -10.66 49.27
CA ARG A 192 -0.03 -10.12 50.07
C ARG A 192 -0.33 -8.72 50.61
N ALA A 193 -0.97 -7.86 49.83
CA ALA A 193 -1.35 -6.53 50.28
C ALA A 193 -2.44 -6.57 51.37
N ALA A 194 -3.35 -7.54 51.30
CA ALA A 194 -4.38 -7.74 52.32
C ALA A 194 -3.84 -8.38 53.62
N GLY A 195 -2.90 -9.34 53.52
CA GLY A 195 -2.30 -10.01 54.67
C GLY A 195 -1.19 -9.24 55.39
N GLY A 196 -0.62 -8.20 54.76
CA GLY A 196 0.40 -7.32 55.36
C GLY A 196 -0.16 -6.15 56.18
N ALA A 197 -1.48 -6.05 56.35
CA ALA A 197 -2.14 -4.95 57.06
C ALA A 197 -2.60 -5.32 58.49
N THR A 198 -2.21 -6.49 59.03
CA THR A 198 -2.71 -7.05 60.30
C THR A 198 -1.64 -7.38 61.34
N GLU A 199 -0.50 -6.67 61.34
CA GLU A 199 0.44 -6.73 62.47
C GLU A 199 0.60 -5.31 63.07
N ASP A 200 -0.35 -4.91 63.91
CA ASP A 200 -0.17 -3.82 64.88
C ASP A 200 0.53 -4.40 66.12
N PRO A 201 1.76 -3.99 66.45
CA PRO A 201 2.40 -4.39 67.69
C PRO A 201 1.82 -3.59 68.88
N ALA A 202 1.30 -4.32 69.86
CA ALA A 202 0.89 -3.82 71.17
C ALA A 202 2.08 -3.50 72.09
#